data_AF-A0A3D8MQ49-F1
#
_entry.id   AF-A0A3D8MQ49-F1
#
_cell.length_a   1.000
_cell.length_b   1.000
_cell.length_c   1.000
_cell.angle_alpha   90.00
_cell.angle_beta   90.00
_cell.angle_gamma   90.00
#
_symmetry.space_group_name_H-M   'P 1'
#
loop_
_entity.id
_entity.type
_entity.pdbx_description
1 polymer ?
#
loop_
_entity_poly.entity_id
_entity_poly.type
_entity_poly.pdbx_seq_one_letter_code
_entity_poly.pdbx_strand_id
1 'polypeptide(L)'
;MFFDNLVSPRPTRHRAHHLLLAASLTASAILTFAGCASAQLSPSTLGAEQSTGASSSANSARSGPGVCPPAPLSELGGCTRITGDLIIENIRESALPDLGSIERVEGSLIVRQSFLLNHLEGLRNLEVVGADVMLVGLPGLATLEGLSKLRVIGGELHMVEVGVDACRVAEFIRDQRERGYQGPAHIMGVDPSPACQVDFESPELAGPATALSDADAEPRLPPNPSLPPITLPDYGEIRGGNHLQTIHPEIALRARLLYALLQHEGIEVVFISGHRSWSPPGGRRLASWHHVGMAFDLNLTHRATMSEANRHYEADRNQWERIGELAEGLGIIWGARYDDIFHFEWHPGHHARMRQQEFDAFRELAGQDLGNYRQGWSLYKDDLQNVDETPPCLGGCYIPPDKGLSELLESLR
;
A
#
# COMPACT_ATOMS: atom_id res chain seq x y z
N MET A 1 81.99 -8.24 -19.74
CA MET A 1 82.27 -6.96 -19.04
C MET A 1 81.11 -6.76 -18.07
N PHE A 2 81.21 -7.18 -16.80
CA PHE A 2 81.79 -6.43 -15.65
C PHE A 2 81.20 -5.00 -15.58
N PHE A 3 80.52 -4.53 -14.53
CA PHE A 3 80.56 -4.84 -13.08
C PHE A 3 79.21 -4.57 -12.38
N ASP A 4 78.91 -5.42 -11.39
CA ASP A 4 78.04 -5.22 -10.23
C ASP A 4 78.48 -4.04 -9.34
N ASN A 5 77.60 -3.67 -8.37
CA ASN A 5 77.87 -3.25 -6.97
C ASN A 5 77.11 -1.96 -6.56
N LEU A 6 76.53 -1.77 -5.37
CA LEU A 6 76.52 -2.49 -4.08
C LEU A 6 75.37 -1.89 -3.21
N VAL A 7 74.64 -2.78 -2.52
CA VAL A 7 74.42 -2.80 -1.04
C VAL A 7 73.56 -1.75 -0.32
N SER A 8 72.36 -2.19 0.12
CA SER A 8 72.00 -2.66 1.50
C SER A 8 72.10 -1.69 2.74
N PRO A 9 71.56 -2.06 3.93
CA PRO A 9 70.45 -1.33 4.57
C PRO A 9 70.60 -1.05 6.10
N ARG A 10 69.55 -0.46 6.72
CA ARG A 10 69.19 -0.50 8.18
C ARG A 10 70.20 0.19 9.16
N PRO A 11 69.83 0.60 10.42
CA PRO A 11 69.05 -0.19 11.38
C PRO A 11 68.12 0.51 12.42
N THR A 12 67.17 -0.32 12.86
CA THR A 12 66.46 -0.49 14.16
C THR A 12 66.82 0.31 15.42
N ARG A 13 65.80 0.53 16.27
CA ARG A 13 65.69 0.09 17.70
C ARG A 13 64.20 0.23 18.15
N HIS A 14 63.48 -0.83 18.54
CA HIS A 14 63.38 -1.49 19.87
C HIS A 14 62.96 -0.51 21.00
N ARG A 15 61.92 -0.71 21.83
CA ARG A 15 61.34 -1.86 22.58
C ARG A 15 59.84 -1.56 22.85
N ALA A 16 58.87 -2.48 22.88
CA ALA A 16 58.65 -3.73 23.63
C ALA A 16 58.14 -3.55 25.08
N HIS A 17 57.03 -4.24 25.35
CA HIS A 17 56.44 -4.73 26.62
C HIS A 17 55.64 -3.77 27.52
N HIS A 18 54.36 -4.09 27.74
CA HIS A 18 53.96 -4.90 28.92
C HIS A 18 52.58 -5.56 28.73
N LEU A 19 52.60 -6.90 28.71
CA LEU A 19 51.52 -7.75 29.20
C LEU A 19 51.48 -7.60 30.73
N LEU A 20 50.29 -7.68 31.32
CA LEU A 20 50.10 -8.23 32.67
C LEU A 20 48.76 -8.95 32.78
N LEU A 21 48.86 -10.28 32.89
CA LEU A 21 47.89 -11.19 33.48
C LEU A 21 47.82 -10.98 35.00
N ALA A 22 46.62 -11.12 35.58
CA ALA A 22 46.36 -11.73 36.90
C ALA A 22 44.83 -11.94 37.00
N ALA A 23 44.26 -13.13 36.83
CA ALA A 23 44.24 -14.30 37.72
C ALA A 23 43.54 -14.07 39.08
N SER A 24 42.28 -14.51 39.14
CA SER A 24 41.60 -15.29 40.21
C SER A 24 41.72 -14.85 41.67
N LEU A 25 40.56 -14.57 42.30
CA LEU A 25 40.26 -15.07 43.65
C LEU A 25 38.74 -15.12 43.91
N THR A 26 38.35 -16.25 44.49
CA THR A 26 37.04 -16.75 44.91
C THR A 26 36.44 -16.03 46.11
N ALA A 27 35.11 -15.94 46.20
CA ALA A 27 34.39 -16.07 47.47
C ALA A 27 32.90 -16.40 47.24
N SER A 28 32.49 -17.58 47.67
CA SER A 28 31.10 -17.95 47.96
C SER A 28 30.57 -17.16 49.15
N ALA A 29 29.29 -16.77 49.10
CA ALA A 29 28.50 -16.59 50.31
C ALA A 29 27.04 -16.97 50.02
N ILE A 30 26.67 -18.13 50.59
CA ILE A 30 25.31 -18.61 50.80
C ILE A 30 24.69 -17.76 51.91
N LEU A 31 23.45 -17.31 51.72
CA LEU A 31 22.54 -17.11 52.85
C LEU A 31 21.11 -17.47 52.44
N THR A 32 20.77 -18.71 52.78
CA THR A 32 19.43 -19.21 53.07
C THR A 32 18.95 -18.69 54.42
N PHE A 33 17.68 -18.25 54.48
CA PHE A 33 16.71 -18.51 55.55
C PHE A 33 15.36 -18.62 54.81
N ALA A 34 14.65 -19.74 54.69
CA ALA A 34 14.22 -20.75 55.65
C ALA A 34 13.35 -20.20 56.80
N GLY A 35 12.09 -20.67 56.83
CA GLY A 35 11.12 -20.49 57.91
C GLY A 35 9.71 -20.24 57.35
N CYS A 36 8.98 -21.27 56.91
CA CYS A 36 8.04 -22.08 57.73
C CYS A 36 6.80 -21.28 58.19
N ALA A 37 5.57 -21.77 58.20
CA ALA A 37 4.98 -23.04 57.79
C ALA A 37 3.44 -22.86 57.77
N SER A 38 2.79 -23.60 56.86
CA SER A 38 1.60 -24.43 57.10
C SER A 38 0.51 -23.96 58.08
N ALA A 39 -0.72 -23.83 57.57
CA ALA A 39 -1.85 -24.67 58.01
C ALA A 39 -3.05 -24.50 57.08
N GLN A 40 -3.43 -25.60 56.42
CA GLN A 40 -4.79 -25.83 55.93
C GLN A 40 -5.77 -25.88 57.11
N LEU A 41 -7.02 -25.46 56.89
CA LEU A 41 -8.25 -26.15 57.30
C LEU A 41 -9.47 -25.28 56.89
N SER A 42 -10.19 -25.72 55.86
CA SER A 42 -11.65 -25.53 55.80
C SER A 42 -12.27 -26.56 56.78
N PRO A 43 -13.49 -26.40 57.34
CA PRO A 43 -14.71 -26.35 56.51
C PRO A 43 -15.96 -25.63 57.08
N SER A 44 -16.94 -25.43 56.18
CA SER A 44 -18.41 -25.44 56.40
C SER A 44 -19.06 -24.40 57.33
N THR A 45 -20.02 -23.61 56.82
CA THR A 45 -21.47 -23.96 56.81
C THR A 45 -22.34 -22.79 56.30
N LEU A 46 -23.23 -23.14 55.37
CA LEU A 46 -24.66 -22.78 55.25
C LEU A 46 -25.14 -21.37 55.61
N GLY A 47 -25.79 -20.73 54.63
CA GLY A 47 -26.68 -19.58 54.83
C GLY A 47 -27.22 -19.07 53.50
N ALA A 48 -28.20 -19.77 52.94
CA ALA A 48 -28.99 -19.30 51.82
C ALA A 48 -29.96 -18.21 52.32
N GLU A 49 -30.07 -17.09 51.60
CA GLU A 49 -31.33 -16.37 51.45
C GLU A 49 -31.36 -15.66 50.08
N GLN A 50 -32.41 -15.98 49.32
CA GLN A 50 -32.79 -15.31 48.08
C GLN A 50 -33.45 -13.96 48.43
N SER A 51 -33.17 -12.91 47.67
CA SER A 51 -34.20 -11.97 47.19
C SER A 51 -33.62 -10.89 46.27
N THR A 52 -33.96 -11.02 44.98
CA THR A 52 -34.25 -9.98 43.98
C THR A 52 -33.47 -8.66 43.99
N GLY A 53 -32.63 -8.49 42.97
CA GLY A 53 -32.15 -7.20 42.49
C GLY A 53 -31.66 -7.35 41.06
N ALA A 54 -32.56 -7.22 40.09
CA ALA A 54 -32.21 -7.20 38.67
C ALA A 54 -31.57 -5.85 38.31
N SER A 55 -30.34 -5.86 37.79
CA SER A 55 -29.89 -4.88 36.80
C SER A 55 -28.85 -5.50 35.86
N SER A 56 -29.33 -5.79 34.65
CA SER A 56 -28.62 -5.78 33.36
C SER A 56 -27.27 -6.49 33.26
N SER A 57 -27.33 -7.81 33.15
CA SER A 57 -26.45 -8.55 32.24
C SER A 57 -26.74 -8.11 30.80
N ALA A 58 -25.80 -7.42 30.15
CA ALA A 58 -25.84 -7.24 28.71
C ALA A 58 -25.71 -8.62 28.05
N ASN A 59 -26.84 -9.13 27.55
CA ASN A 59 -26.92 -10.33 26.75
C ASN A 59 -26.05 -10.16 25.50
N SER A 60 -24.85 -10.74 25.51
CA SER A 60 -24.24 -11.22 24.27
C SER A 60 -25.17 -12.29 23.72
N ALA A 61 -25.89 -11.96 22.65
CA ALA A 61 -26.69 -12.91 21.92
C ALA A 61 -25.75 -14.04 21.48
N ARG A 62 -25.89 -15.21 22.12
CA ARG A 62 -25.18 -16.42 21.71
C ARG A 62 -25.70 -16.85 20.34
N SER A 63 -25.05 -16.33 19.31
CA SER A 63 -24.94 -16.98 18.01
C SER A 63 -24.33 -18.38 18.24
N GLY A 64 -24.78 -19.39 17.49
CA GLY A 64 -24.39 -20.79 17.68
C GLY A 64 -22.86 -21.03 17.65
N PRO A 65 -22.39 -22.25 17.97
CA PRO A 65 -20.96 -22.56 17.95
C PRO A 65 -20.33 -22.16 16.60
N GLY A 66 -19.31 -21.30 16.62
CA GLY A 66 -18.58 -20.83 15.44
C GLY A 66 -19.19 -19.63 14.70
N VAL A 67 -20.31 -19.06 15.14
CA VAL A 67 -20.88 -17.86 14.51
C VAL A 67 -20.42 -16.60 15.23
N CYS A 68 -19.72 -15.72 14.51
CA CYS A 68 -19.09 -14.53 15.05
C CYS A 68 -19.57 -13.26 14.34
N PRO A 69 -19.72 -12.13 15.04
CA PRO A 69 -19.85 -10.83 14.40
C PRO A 69 -18.53 -10.38 13.76
N PRO A 70 -18.52 -9.32 12.94
CA PRO A 70 -17.28 -8.66 12.52
C PRO A 70 -16.44 -8.25 13.75
N ALA A 71 -15.16 -8.61 13.74
CA ALA A 71 -14.23 -8.36 14.84
C ALA A 71 -12.78 -8.34 14.32
N PRO A 72 -11.82 -7.82 15.11
CA PRO A 72 -10.40 -7.87 14.75
C PRO A 72 -9.92 -9.31 14.50
N LEU A 73 -8.97 -9.49 13.56
CA LEU A 73 -8.52 -10.83 13.13
C LEU A 73 -8.02 -11.73 14.27
N SER A 74 -7.45 -11.15 15.33
CA SER A 74 -6.99 -11.86 16.52
C SER A 74 -8.11 -12.53 17.32
N GLU A 75 -9.36 -12.09 17.13
CA GLU A 75 -10.54 -12.57 17.86
C GLU A 75 -11.38 -13.57 17.03
N LEU A 76 -11.02 -13.79 15.75
CA LEU A 76 -11.76 -14.67 14.85
C LEU A 76 -11.38 -16.16 14.98
N GLY A 77 -10.55 -16.51 15.96
CA GLY A 77 -10.13 -17.88 16.21
C GLY A 77 -11.31 -18.79 16.53
N GLY A 78 -11.52 -19.83 15.70
CA GLY A 78 -12.61 -20.80 15.87
C GLY A 78 -13.97 -20.35 15.30
N CYS A 79 -14.03 -19.17 14.65
CA CYS A 79 -15.18 -18.77 13.88
C CYS A 79 -15.26 -19.59 12.59
N THR A 80 -16.44 -20.15 12.31
CA THR A 80 -16.78 -20.81 11.06
C THR A 80 -17.65 -19.93 10.17
N ARG A 81 -18.38 -18.97 10.76
CA ARG A 81 -19.24 -18.04 10.04
C ARG A 81 -19.12 -16.63 10.60
N ILE A 82 -18.91 -15.64 9.74
CA ILE A 82 -18.95 -14.20 10.08
C ILE A 82 -20.31 -13.64 9.63
N THR A 83 -21.06 -12.98 10.53
CA THR A 83 -22.41 -12.46 10.23
C THR A 83 -22.45 -11.11 9.51
N GLY A 84 -21.29 -10.56 9.18
CA GLY A 84 -21.13 -9.31 8.44
C GLY A 84 -19.85 -9.38 7.62
N ASP A 85 -19.19 -8.25 7.43
CA ASP A 85 -17.98 -8.18 6.60
C ASP A 85 -16.76 -8.78 7.30
N LEU A 86 -15.89 -9.41 6.51
CA LEU A 86 -14.53 -9.77 6.91
C LEU A 86 -13.56 -8.78 6.28
N ILE A 87 -13.00 -7.89 7.10
CA ILE A 87 -12.04 -6.87 6.68
C ILE A 87 -10.63 -7.29 7.11
N ILE A 88 -9.75 -7.44 6.13
CA ILE A 88 -8.33 -7.72 6.28
C ILE A 88 -7.58 -6.56 5.66
N GLU A 89 -6.91 -5.75 6.48
CA GLU A 89 -6.20 -4.57 5.99
C GLU A 89 -4.87 -4.37 6.71
N ASN A 90 -3.92 -3.72 6.03
CA ASN A 90 -2.64 -3.32 6.61
C ASN A 90 -1.82 -4.48 7.19
N ILE A 91 -1.89 -5.67 6.57
CA ILE A 91 -1.07 -6.83 6.97
C ILE A 91 0.39 -6.57 6.57
N ARG A 92 1.27 -6.56 7.57
CA ARG A 92 2.71 -6.32 7.40
C ARG A 92 3.51 -7.60 7.23
N GLU A 93 2.89 -8.73 7.50
CA GLU A 93 3.42 -10.07 7.31
C GLU A 93 3.23 -10.52 5.86
N SER A 94 3.98 -11.55 5.47
CA SER A 94 3.80 -12.18 4.16
C SER A 94 2.63 -13.15 4.09
N ALA A 95 2.01 -13.46 5.23
CA ALA A 95 0.93 -14.43 5.37
C ALA A 95 -0.17 -13.89 6.29
N LEU A 96 -1.41 -14.29 6.04
CA LEU A 96 -2.50 -14.10 7.01
C LEU A 96 -2.29 -14.98 8.24
N PRO A 97 -2.84 -14.58 9.41
CA PRO A 97 -3.05 -15.53 10.49
C PRO A 97 -3.92 -16.71 10.01
N ASP A 98 -3.86 -17.84 10.72
CA ASP A 98 -4.69 -18.98 10.37
C ASP A 98 -6.17 -18.69 10.66
N LEU A 99 -6.91 -18.32 9.61
CA LEU A 99 -8.35 -18.10 9.60
C LEU A 99 -9.08 -19.32 9.00
N GLY A 100 -8.39 -20.46 8.89
CA GLY A 100 -8.85 -21.62 8.13
C GLY A 100 -10.06 -22.32 8.74
N SER A 101 -10.63 -21.86 9.85
CA SER A 101 -11.95 -22.32 10.31
C SER A 101 -13.10 -21.63 9.60
N ILE A 102 -12.90 -20.43 9.03
CA ILE A 102 -13.96 -19.63 8.42
C ILE A 102 -14.37 -20.24 7.08
N GLU A 103 -15.63 -20.63 6.99
CA GLU A 103 -16.25 -21.22 5.80
C GLU A 103 -17.21 -20.24 5.11
N ARG A 104 -17.76 -19.29 5.86
CA ARG A 104 -18.76 -18.33 5.35
C ARG A 104 -18.57 -16.93 5.91
N VAL A 105 -18.68 -15.95 5.04
CA VAL A 105 -18.86 -14.53 5.37
C VAL A 105 -20.23 -14.12 4.83
N GLU A 106 -21.13 -13.66 5.71
CA GLU A 106 -22.49 -13.25 5.30
C GLU A 106 -22.49 -11.89 4.58
N GLY A 107 -21.52 -11.01 4.89
CA GLY A 107 -21.28 -9.75 4.18
C GLY A 107 -20.20 -9.89 3.09
N SER A 108 -19.40 -8.83 2.93
CA SER A 108 -18.30 -8.76 1.96
C SER A 108 -16.98 -9.27 2.54
N LEU A 109 -16.14 -9.84 1.68
CA LEU A 109 -14.72 -10.08 1.97
C LEU A 109 -13.92 -8.90 1.41
N ILE A 110 -13.25 -8.14 2.27
CA ILE A 110 -12.43 -7.00 1.88
C ILE A 110 -11.00 -7.27 2.33
N VAL A 111 -10.10 -7.50 1.39
CA VAL A 111 -8.66 -7.61 1.62
C VAL A 111 -7.98 -6.44 0.94
N ARG A 112 -7.37 -5.54 1.72
CA ARG A 112 -6.74 -4.34 1.15
C ARG A 112 -5.43 -3.95 1.80
N GLN A 113 -4.67 -3.12 1.11
CA GLN A 113 -3.51 -2.39 1.67
C GLN A 113 -2.51 -3.32 2.39
N SER A 114 -2.24 -4.50 1.82
CA SER A 114 -1.43 -5.54 2.47
C SER A 114 -0.27 -5.95 1.55
N PHE A 115 0.67 -5.03 1.35
CA PHE A 115 1.70 -5.08 0.30
C PHE A 115 2.63 -6.29 0.34
N LEU A 116 2.94 -6.76 1.55
CA LEU A 116 3.86 -7.89 1.75
C LEU A 116 3.13 -9.23 1.70
N LEU A 117 1.79 -9.22 1.82
CA LEU A 117 0.97 -10.42 1.80
C LEU A 117 1.08 -11.09 0.44
N ASN A 118 1.64 -12.30 0.40
CA ASN A 118 1.92 -12.99 -0.84
C ASN A 118 0.99 -14.17 -1.16
N HIS A 119 0.11 -14.52 -0.23
CA HIS A 119 -0.88 -15.60 -0.36
C HIS A 119 -2.06 -15.40 0.61
N LEU A 120 -3.19 -16.04 0.30
CA LEU A 120 -4.42 -16.00 1.11
C LEU A 120 -4.72 -17.34 1.83
N GLU A 121 -3.71 -18.18 2.08
CA GLU A 121 -3.89 -19.54 2.66
C GLU A 121 -4.55 -19.57 4.05
N GLY A 122 -4.55 -18.44 4.75
CA GLY A 122 -5.37 -18.26 5.95
C GLY A 122 -6.87 -18.46 5.67
N LEU A 123 -7.35 -18.23 4.45
CA LEU A 123 -8.74 -18.35 4.02
C LEU A 123 -9.07 -19.66 3.28
N ARG A 124 -8.18 -20.66 3.33
CA ARG A 124 -8.26 -21.92 2.54
C ARG A 124 -9.57 -22.73 2.63
N ASN A 125 -10.43 -22.44 3.62
CA ASN A 125 -11.72 -23.09 3.81
C ASN A 125 -12.92 -22.19 3.50
N LEU A 126 -12.72 -20.94 3.08
CA LEU A 126 -13.81 -20.03 2.74
C LEU A 126 -14.55 -20.53 1.49
N GLU A 127 -15.84 -20.80 1.64
CA GLU A 127 -16.70 -21.33 0.57
C GLU A 127 -17.72 -20.30 0.07
N VAL A 128 -18.17 -19.39 0.94
CA VAL A 128 -19.25 -18.45 0.64
C VAL A 128 -18.94 -17.04 1.13
N VAL A 129 -19.10 -16.07 0.24
CA VAL A 129 -19.18 -14.64 0.54
C VAL A 129 -20.56 -14.15 0.10
N GLY A 130 -21.34 -13.61 1.03
CA GLY A 130 -22.74 -13.25 0.80
C GLY A 130 -22.94 -11.97 -0.02
N ALA A 131 -21.93 -11.10 -0.05
CA ALA A 131 -21.90 -9.88 -0.87
C ALA A 131 -20.63 -9.86 -1.75
N ASP A 132 -19.83 -8.81 -1.69
CA ASP A 132 -18.72 -8.56 -2.61
C ASP A 132 -17.41 -9.20 -2.15
N VAL A 133 -16.55 -9.53 -3.10
CA VAL A 133 -15.14 -9.87 -2.85
C VAL A 133 -14.28 -8.75 -3.39
N MET A 134 -13.55 -8.07 -2.52
CA MET A 134 -12.68 -6.96 -2.87
C MET A 134 -11.23 -7.29 -2.48
N LEU A 135 -10.35 -7.43 -3.47
CA LEU A 135 -8.91 -7.61 -3.32
C LEU A 135 -8.21 -6.38 -3.90
N VAL A 136 -7.72 -5.48 -3.05
CA VAL A 136 -7.27 -4.13 -3.48
C VAL A 136 -5.91 -3.77 -2.92
N GLY A 137 -4.94 -3.43 -3.76
CA GLY A 137 -3.60 -3.02 -3.30
C GLY A 137 -2.86 -4.18 -2.62
N LEU A 138 -2.80 -5.30 -3.32
CA LEU A 138 -2.11 -6.54 -2.91
C LEU A 138 -1.03 -6.93 -3.93
N PRO A 139 -0.06 -6.06 -4.25
CA PRO A 139 0.94 -6.33 -5.29
C PRO A 139 1.92 -7.45 -4.94
N GLY A 140 2.01 -7.84 -3.67
CA GLY A 140 2.77 -9.01 -3.23
C GLY A 140 2.04 -10.34 -3.47
N LEU A 141 0.71 -10.32 -3.65
CA LEU A 141 -0.14 -11.50 -3.70
C LEU A 141 0.13 -12.28 -4.98
N ALA A 142 0.86 -13.39 -4.89
CA ALA A 142 1.29 -14.15 -6.05
C ALA A 142 0.30 -15.25 -6.47
N THR A 143 -0.69 -15.57 -5.62
CA THR A 143 -1.61 -16.69 -5.82
C THR A 143 -2.98 -16.45 -5.21
N LEU A 144 -4.01 -17.05 -5.82
CA LEU A 144 -5.39 -17.12 -5.31
C LEU A 144 -5.73 -18.49 -4.71
N GLU A 145 -4.76 -19.40 -4.52
CA GLU A 145 -5.01 -20.77 -4.02
C GLU A 145 -5.75 -20.81 -2.68
N GLY A 146 -5.53 -19.82 -1.82
CA GLY A 146 -6.27 -19.64 -0.57
C GLY A 146 -7.77 -19.41 -0.74
N LEU A 147 -8.24 -19.05 -1.95
CA LEU A 147 -9.65 -18.90 -2.32
C LEU A 147 -10.16 -20.05 -3.20
N SER A 148 -9.39 -21.13 -3.38
CA SER A 148 -9.74 -22.26 -4.26
C SER A 148 -11.05 -22.97 -3.89
N LYS A 149 -11.50 -22.86 -2.63
CA LYS A 149 -12.78 -23.40 -2.16
C LYS A 149 -13.95 -22.44 -2.27
N LEU A 150 -13.72 -21.17 -2.62
CA LEU A 150 -14.78 -20.20 -2.79
C LEU A 150 -15.68 -20.65 -3.95
N ARG A 151 -16.98 -20.77 -3.68
CA ARG A 151 -18.00 -21.25 -4.62
C ARG A 151 -19.10 -20.25 -4.86
N VAL A 152 -19.33 -19.35 -3.91
CA VAL A 152 -20.42 -18.38 -3.95
C VAL A 152 -19.88 -17.01 -3.62
N ILE A 153 -20.08 -16.09 -4.55
CA ILE A 153 -19.94 -14.64 -4.39
C ILE A 153 -21.33 -14.07 -4.68
N GLY A 154 -21.94 -13.42 -3.69
CA GLY A 154 -23.30 -12.91 -3.82
C GLY A 154 -23.40 -11.62 -4.64
N GLY A 155 -22.34 -10.82 -4.64
CA GLY A 155 -22.26 -9.54 -5.35
C GLY A 155 -21.14 -9.51 -6.40
N GLU A 156 -20.28 -8.51 -6.32
CA GLU A 156 -19.26 -8.20 -7.31
C GLU A 156 -17.90 -8.76 -6.91
N LEU A 157 -17.08 -9.07 -7.91
CA LEU A 157 -15.67 -9.44 -7.73
C LEU A 157 -14.80 -8.27 -8.17
N HIS A 158 -14.08 -7.65 -7.24
CA HIS A 158 -13.14 -6.57 -7.49
C HIS A 158 -11.72 -7.04 -7.22
N MET A 159 -10.86 -6.97 -8.23
CA MET A 159 -9.43 -7.18 -8.07
C MET A 159 -8.68 -5.99 -8.66
N VAL A 160 -8.08 -5.17 -7.79
CA VAL A 160 -7.39 -3.94 -8.17
C VAL A 160 -5.98 -3.97 -7.61
N GLU A 161 -4.97 -3.84 -8.46
CA GLU A 161 -3.55 -3.84 -8.07
C GLU A 161 -3.15 -5.10 -7.29
N VAL A 162 -3.32 -6.26 -7.92
CA VAL A 162 -3.07 -7.58 -7.33
C VAL A 162 -1.94 -8.28 -8.09
N GLY A 163 -0.89 -8.73 -7.40
CA GLY A 163 0.31 -9.35 -8.00
C GLY A 163 0.12 -10.77 -8.57
N VAL A 164 -1.10 -11.14 -8.94
CA VAL A 164 -1.43 -12.47 -9.46
C VAL A 164 -1.35 -12.42 -10.99
N ASP A 165 -0.78 -13.47 -11.57
CA ASP A 165 -0.71 -13.66 -13.02
C ASP A 165 -2.10 -13.59 -13.69
N ALA A 166 -2.20 -12.84 -14.79
CA ALA A 166 -3.45 -12.55 -15.48
C ALA A 166 -4.19 -13.81 -15.96
N CYS A 167 -3.46 -14.86 -16.40
CA CYS A 167 -4.10 -16.12 -16.78
C CYS A 167 -4.71 -16.80 -15.56
N ARG A 168 -4.04 -16.74 -14.40
CA ARG A 168 -4.57 -17.29 -13.15
C ARG A 168 -5.81 -16.56 -12.66
N VAL A 169 -5.85 -15.24 -12.81
CA VAL A 169 -7.05 -14.46 -12.50
C VAL A 169 -8.20 -14.84 -13.46
N ALA A 170 -7.91 -14.97 -14.76
CA ALA A 170 -8.91 -15.40 -15.73
C ALA A 170 -9.43 -16.83 -15.47
N GLU A 171 -8.53 -17.77 -15.14
CA GLU A 171 -8.88 -19.13 -14.70
C GLU A 171 -9.79 -19.10 -13.48
N PHE A 172 -9.44 -18.32 -12.46
CA PHE A 172 -10.24 -18.17 -11.26
C PHE A 172 -11.66 -17.67 -11.57
N ILE A 173 -11.79 -16.63 -12.42
CA ILE A 173 -13.10 -16.09 -12.81
C ILE A 173 -13.91 -17.16 -13.56
N ARG A 174 -13.33 -17.84 -14.54
CA ARG A 174 -14.01 -18.92 -15.28
C ARG A 174 -14.49 -20.02 -14.34
N ASP A 175 -13.66 -20.44 -13.39
CA ASP A 175 -14.03 -21.42 -12.37
C ASP A 175 -15.23 -20.94 -11.53
N GLN A 176 -15.30 -19.66 -11.18
CA GLN A 176 -16.47 -19.09 -10.50
C GLN A 176 -17.70 -19.07 -11.41
N ARG A 177 -17.54 -18.69 -12.68
CA ARG A 177 -18.64 -18.70 -13.68
C ARG A 177 -19.22 -20.08 -13.86
N GLU A 178 -18.38 -21.12 -13.99
CA GLU A 178 -18.81 -22.53 -14.09
C GLU A 178 -19.59 -23.00 -12.85
N ARG A 179 -19.27 -22.43 -11.68
CA ARG A 179 -19.97 -22.69 -10.42
C ARG A 179 -21.23 -21.85 -10.23
N GLY A 180 -21.58 -21.02 -11.21
CA GLY A 180 -22.83 -20.25 -11.26
C GLY A 180 -22.70 -18.80 -10.80
N TYR A 181 -21.48 -18.26 -10.67
CA TYR A 181 -21.28 -16.84 -10.40
C TYR A 181 -21.78 -15.99 -11.59
N GLN A 182 -22.76 -15.11 -11.36
CA GLN A 182 -23.35 -14.26 -12.39
C GLN A 182 -23.05 -12.76 -12.19
N GLY A 183 -22.41 -12.38 -11.09
CA GLY A 183 -22.10 -10.98 -10.79
C GLY A 183 -20.99 -10.40 -11.68
N PRO A 184 -20.82 -9.07 -11.72
CA PRO A 184 -19.76 -8.44 -12.50
C PRO A 184 -18.38 -8.69 -11.86
N ALA A 185 -17.36 -8.85 -12.71
CA ALA A 185 -15.97 -8.90 -12.28
C ALA A 185 -15.20 -7.70 -12.82
N HIS A 186 -14.65 -6.91 -11.90
CA HIS A 186 -13.88 -5.71 -12.18
C HIS A 186 -12.40 -5.98 -11.88
N ILE A 187 -11.62 -6.20 -12.93
CA ILE A 187 -10.21 -6.59 -12.81
C ILE A 187 -9.32 -5.50 -13.38
N MET A 188 -8.41 -5.01 -12.53
CA MET A 188 -7.56 -3.89 -12.85
C MET A 188 -6.17 -4.09 -12.21
N GLY A 189 -5.10 -3.97 -13.00
CA GLY A 189 -3.75 -3.90 -12.44
C GLY A 189 -3.23 -5.24 -11.90
N VAL A 190 -3.47 -6.31 -12.65
CA VAL A 190 -2.90 -7.64 -12.37
C VAL A 190 -1.55 -7.85 -13.07
N ASP A 191 -0.80 -8.89 -12.69
CA ASP A 191 0.50 -9.17 -13.30
C ASP A 191 0.30 -9.79 -14.70
N PRO A 192 0.95 -9.29 -15.76
CA PRO A 192 0.81 -9.81 -17.11
C PRO A 192 1.38 -11.20 -17.18
N SER A 193 0.71 -12.06 -17.93
CA SER A 193 1.21 -13.41 -18.14
C SER A 193 2.02 -13.52 -19.42
N PRO A 194 3.19 -14.18 -19.39
CA PRO A 194 3.87 -14.57 -20.62
C PRO A 194 3.14 -15.72 -21.34
N ALA A 195 2.18 -16.38 -20.69
CA ALA A 195 1.53 -17.59 -21.19
C ALA A 195 0.23 -17.34 -21.94
N CYS A 196 -0.46 -16.22 -21.70
CA CYS A 196 -1.69 -15.86 -22.40
C CYS A 196 -1.93 -14.35 -22.43
N GLN A 197 -2.76 -13.93 -23.37
CA GLN A 197 -3.34 -12.59 -23.40
C GLN A 197 -4.78 -12.69 -22.91
N VAL A 198 -5.15 -11.82 -21.97
CA VAL A 198 -6.48 -11.80 -21.36
C VAL A 198 -7.11 -10.44 -21.59
N ASP A 199 -8.36 -10.46 -22.04
CA ASP A 199 -9.23 -9.29 -22.10
C ASP A 199 -10.28 -9.40 -20.98
N PHE A 200 -10.05 -8.70 -19.88
CA PHE A 200 -10.95 -8.72 -18.72
C PHE A 200 -12.28 -8.00 -18.97
N GLU A 201 -12.37 -7.16 -20.01
CA GLU A 201 -13.61 -6.49 -20.43
C GLU A 201 -14.49 -7.39 -21.31
N SER A 202 -13.96 -8.57 -21.70
CA SER A 202 -14.75 -9.54 -22.46
C SER A 202 -16.00 -9.96 -21.67
N PRO A 203 -17.16 -10.13 -22.32
CA PRO A 203 -18.40 -10.51 -21.63
C PRO A 203 -18.31 -11.80 -20.80
N GLU A 204 -17.40 -12.71 -21.18
CA GLU A 204 -17.11 -13.95 -20.45
C GLU A 204 -16.54 -13.68 -19.05
N LEU A 205 -15.60 -12.73 -18.95
CA LEU A 205 -14.91 -12.41 -17.70
C LEU A 205 -15.63 -11.31 -16.93
N ALA A 206 -15.90 -10.16 -17.57
CA ALA A 206 -16.56 -9.02 -16.95
C ALA A 206 -17.96 -9.35 -16.42
N GLY A 207 -18.70 -10.24 -17.08
CA GLY A 207 -20.08 -10.55 -16.72
C GLY A 207 -21.06 -9.43 -17.13
N PRO A 208 -22.29 -9.42 -16.58
CA PRO A 208 -23.30 -8.43 -16.95
C PRO A 208 -22.84 -7.03 -16.52
N ALA A 209 -22.93 -6.06 -17.44
CA ALA A 209 -22.68 -4.66 -17.13
C ALA A 209 -23.64 -4.22 -16.01
N THR A 210 -23.08 -3.69 -14.94
CA THR A 210 -23.84 -3.09 -13.84
C THR A 210 -24.68 -1.93 -14.36
N ALA A 211 -25.98 -2.18 -14.54
CA ALA A 211 -26.95 -1.10 -14.54
C ALA A 211 -27.00 -0.56 -13.10
N LEU A 212 -26.18 0.45 -12.81
CA LEU A 212 -26.36 1.26 -11.62
C LEU A 212 -27.79 1.81 -11.66
N SER A 213 -28.68 1.30 -10.80
CA SER A 213 -29.93 2.00 -10.54
C SER A 213 -29.56 3.24 -9.72
N ASP A 214 -29.82 4.42 -10.27
CA ASP A 214 -29.63 5.76 -9.68
C ASP A 214 -30.39 6.01 -8.34
N ALA A 215 -30.81 4.97 -7.63
CA ALA A 215 -31.70 5.06 -6.48
C ALA A 215 -30.98 5.14 -5.12
N ASP A 216 -29.74 4.68 -5.00
CA ASP A 216 -28.98 4.67 -3.73
C ASP A 216 -27.66 5.46 -3.79
N ALA A 217 -27.41 6.18 -4.89
CA ALA A 217 -26.37 7.18 -4.90
C ALA A 217 -26.81 8.35 -4.03
N GLU A 218 -26.21 8.50 -2.85
CA GLU A 218 -26.11 9.83 -2.23
C GLU A 218 -25.72 10.84 -3.32
N PRO A 219 -26.29 12.05 -3.32
CA PRO A 219 -26.07 12.99 -4.40
C PRO A 219 -24.56 13.26 -4.52
N ARG A 220 -23.93 12.65 -5.54
CA ARG A 220 -22.60 13.05 -5.98
C ARG A 220 -22.74 14.52 -6.36
N LEU A 221 -22.10 15.37 -5.56
CA LEU A 221 -21.88 16.76 -5.93
C LEU A 221 -21.39 16.78 -7.38
N PRO A 222 -21.93 17.66 -8.24
CA PRO A 222 -21.49 17.72 -9.62
C PRO A 222 -19.96 17.89 -9.65
N PRO A 223 -19.22 17.21 -10.55
CA PRO A 223 -17.80 17.48 -10.73
C PRO A 223 -17.66 18.82 -11.44
N ASN A 224 -17.82 19.92 -10.68
CA ASN A 224 -17.25 21.23 -10.97
C ASN A 224 -17.58 22.21 -9.82
N PRO A 225 -16.75 22.32 -8.77
CA PRO A 225 -16.51 23.64 -8.25
C PRO A 225 -15.72 24.37 -9.35
N SER A 226 -16.28 25.44 -9.92
CA SER A 226 -15.47 26.39 -10.68
C SER A 226 -14.24 26.69 -9.83
N LEU A 227 -13.07 26.23 -10.27
CA LEU A 227 -11.83 26.44 -9.53
C LEU A 227 -11.73 27.95 -9.26
N PRO A 228 -11.39 28.36 -8.02
CA PRO A 228 -11.18 29.78 -7.77
C PRO A 228 -10.13 30.30 -8.77
N PRO A 229 -10.11 31.60 -9.10
CA PRO A 229 -9.08 32.16 -9.96
C PRO A 229 -7.72 31.95 -9.30
N ILE A 230 -7.04 30.86 -9.66
CA ILE A 230 -5.77 30.43 -9.09
C ILE A 230 -4.67 30.99 -9.97
N THR A 231 -3.86 31.88 -9.40
CA THR A 231 -2.57 32.24 -9.98
C THR A 231 -1.56 31.20 -9.56
N LEU A 232 -0.82 30.67 -10.52
CA LEU A 232 0.07 29.55 -10.29
C LEU A 232 1.41 30.06 -9.73
N PRO A 233 1.79 29.76 -8.48
CA PRO A 233 2.94 30.39 -7.82
C PRO A 233 4.26 29.99 -8.47
N ASP A 234 5.21 30.90 -8.53
CA ASP A 234 6.55 30.61 -9.03
C ASP A 234 7.29 29.64 -8.09
N TYR A 235 8.28 28.90 -8.61
CA TYR A 235 9.02 27.93 -7.79
C TYR A 235 9.68 28.55 -6.54
N GLY A 236 10.05 29.84 -6.60
CA GLY A 236 10.64 30.56 -5.46
C GLY A 236 9.64 30.93 -4.36
N GLU A 237 8.34 30.92 -4.67
CA GLU A 237 7.25 31.24 -3.74
C GLU A 237 6.72 29.98 -3.03
N ILE A 238 7.08 28.81 -3.53
CA ILE A 238 6.66 27.50 -3.01
C ILE A 238 7.68 27.00 -2.00
N ARG A 239 7.22 26.63 -0.80
CA ARG A 239 8.07 25.96 0.20
C ARG A 239 8.60 24.64 -0.37
N GLY A 240 9.91 24.57 -0.62
CA GLY A 240 10.56 23.41 -1.26
C GLY A 240 10.46 23.37 -2.78
N GLY A 241 10.08 24.48 -3.45
CA GLY A 241 9.86 24.51 -4.89
C GLY A 241 11.10 24.19 -5.75
N ASN A 242 12.32 24.22 -5.18
CA ASN A 242 13.53 23.72 -5.83
C ASN A 242 13.43 22.23 -6.19
N HIS A 243 12.70 21.42 -5.42
CA HIS A 243 12.47 20.01 -5.73
C HIS A 243 11.63 19.85 -7.01
N LEU A 244 10.64 20.72 -7.23
CA LEU A 244 9.78 20.67 -8.41
C LEU A 244 10.51 21.04 -9.72
N GLN A 245 11.62 21.79 -9.64
CA GLN A 245 12.46 22.07 -10.82
C GLN A 245 13.21 20.82 -11.31
N THR A 246 13.29 19.79 -10.48
CA THR A 246 14.02 18.56 -10.78
C THR A 246 13.17 17.47 -11.44
N ILE A 247 11.85 17.64 -11.50
CA ILE A 247 10.90 16.65 -12.01
C ILE A 247 10.30 17.08 -13.36
N HIS A 248 9.53 16.19 -13.99
CA HIS A 248 8.92 16.43 -15.28
C HIS A 248 8.03 17.69 -15.26
N PRO A 249 8.03 18.55 -16.30
CA PRO A 249 7.26 19.80 -16.28
C PRO A 249 5.76 19.60 -16.00
N GLU A 250 5.19 18.50 -16.47
CA GLU A 250 3.75 18.21 -16.34
C GLU A 250 3.34 17.86 -14.90
N ILE A 251 4.14 17.06 -14.18
CA ILE A 251 3.91 16.80 -12.74
C ILE A 251 4.28 18.02 -11.91
N ALA A 252 5.28 18.81 -12.32
CA ALA A 252 5.61 20.08 -11.66
C ALA A 252 4.46 21.09 -11.76
N LEU A 253 3.81 21.20 -12.92
CA LEU A 253 2.63 22.04 -13.12
C LEU A 253 1.49 21.63 -12.18
N ARG A 254 1.19 20.33 -12.09
CA ARG A 254 0.15 19.79 -11.18
C ARG A 254 0.51 20.01 -9.72
N ALA A 255 1.76 19.80 -9.34
CA ALA A 255 2.22 20.05 -7.98
C ALA A 255 2.09 21.52 -7.57
N ARG A 256 2.37 22.46 -8.48
CA ARG A 256 2.17 23.90 -8.25
C ARG A 256 0.69 24.25 -8.10
N LEU A 257 -0.18 23.63 -8.90
CA LEU A 257 -1.64 23.80 -8.78
C LEU A 257 -2.18 23.20 -7.47
N LEU A 258 -1.73 22.00 -7.09
CA LEU A 258 -2.03 21.37 -5.80
C LEU A 258 -1.63 22.29 -4.65
N TYR A 259 -0.42 22.83 -4.68
CA TYR A 259 0.05 23.78 -3.66
C TYR A 259 -0.86 25.00 -3.54
N ALA A 260 -1.28 25.59 -4.66
CA ALA A 260 -2.16 26.75 -4.65
C ALA A 260 -3.57 26.43 -4.09
N LEU A 261 -4.12 25.25 -4.42
CA LEU A 261 -5.39 24.76 -3.87
C LEU A 261 -5.31 24.56 -2.36
N LEU A 262 -4.25 23.90 -1.88
CA LEU A 262 -4.03 23.66 -0.47
C LEU A 262 -3.88 24.97 0.32
N GLN A 263 -3.18 25.97 -0.23
CA GLN A 263 -3.08 27.30 0.37
C GLN A 263 -4.45 27.98 0.50
N HIS A 264 -5.32 27.85 -0.51
CA HIS A 264 -6.68 28.39 -0.44
C HIS A 264 -7.54 27.71 0.64
N GLU A 265 -7.27 26.43 0.92
CA GLU A 265 -7.93 25.66 2.00
C GLU A 265 -7.23 25.81 3.37
N GLY A 266 -6.16 26.60 3.46
CA GLY A 266 -5.40 26.79 4.70
C GLY A 266 -4.55 25.59 5.11
N ILE A 267 -4.32 24.63 4.20
CA ILE A 267 -3.45 23.48 4.41
C ILE A 267 -2.03 23.86 3.96
N GLU A 268 -1.14 24.05 4.92
CA GLU A 268 0.25 24.41 4.64
C GLU A 268 1.14 23.18 4.45
N VAL A 269 1.78 23.10 3.27
CA VAL A 269 2.68 22.00 2.92
C VAL A 269 4.06 22.51 2.50
N VAL A 270 5.03 21.60 2.51
CA VAL A 270 6.39 21.80 2.02
C VAL A 270 6.80 20.61 1.17
N PHE A 271 7.33 20.87 -0.03
CA PHE A 271 7.94 19.82 -0.85
C PHE A 271 9.32 19.47 -0.27
N ILE A 272 9.56 18.19 -0.03
CA ILE A 272 10.77 17.70 0.65
C ILE A 272 11.66 16.84 -0.26
N SER A 273 11.14 16.42 -1.42
CA SER A 273 11.87 15.58 -2.38
C SER A 273 11.32 15.76 -3.79
N GLY A 274 12.19 15.53 -4.78
CA GLY A 274 11.88 15.52 -6.22
C GLY A 274 12.68 14.41 -6.87
N HIS A 275 13.49 14.70 -7.90
CA HIS A 275 14.42 13.71 -8.46
C HIS A 275 15.45 13.25 -7.42
N ARG A 276 15.70 11.95 -7.37
CA ARG A 276 16.77 11.32 -6.58
C ARG A 276 17.70 10.55 -7.50
N SER A 277 19.01 10.75 -7.38
CA SER A 277 19.98 9.98 -8.17
C SER A 277 19.87 8.49 -7.85
N TRP A 278 19.79 7.67 -8.90
CA TRP A 278 19.81 6.23 -8.73
C TRP A 278 21.24 5.75 -8.45
N SER A 279 21.43 5.06 -7.33
CA SER A 279 22.71 4.42 -6.99
C SER A 279 22.42 3.05 -6.41
N PRO A 280 22.75 1.95 -7.11
CA PRO A 280 22.46 0.61 -6.63
C PRO A 280 23.54 0.11 -5.67
N PRO A 281 23.26 -0.20 -4.39
CA PRO A 281 24.15 -0.98 -3.55
C PRO A 281 23.72 -2.45 -3.58
N GLY A 282 24.59 -3.37 -3.99
CA GLY A 282 24.40 -4.81 -3.77
C GLY A 282 23.20 -5.47 -4.47
N GLY A 283 22.58 -4.83 -5.47
CA GLY A 283 21.78 -5.49 -6.49
C GLY A 283 20.29 -5.78 -6.20
N ARG A 284 19.61 -5.10 -5.26
CA ARG A 284 18.18 -5.42 -4.97
C ARG A 284 17.24 -4.25 -4.59
N ARG A 285 17.45 -3.03 -5.07
CA ARG A 285 16.39 -2.00 -5.01
C ARG A 285 15.81 -1.78 -6.40
N LEU A 286 14.52 -2.08 -6.56
CA LEU A 286 13.73 -1.67 -7.72
C LEU A 286 13.72 -0.13 -7.76
N ALA A 287 13.85 0.44 -8.96
CA ALA A 287 13.84 1.88 -9.12
C ALA A 287 12.44 2.44 -8.79
N SER A 288 12.40 3.54 -8.04
CA SER A 288 11.21 4.38 -7.85
C SER A 288 11.10 5.44 -8.94
N TRP A 289 9.89 5.98 -9.13
CA TRP A 289 9.60 7.09 -10.04
C TRP A 289 10.40 8.38 -9.75
N HIS A 290 10.90 8.57 -8.53
CA HIS A 290 11.86 9.66 -8.23
C HIS A 290 13.14 9.60 -9.07
N HIS A 291 13.61 8.42 -9.46
CA HIS A 291 14.85 8.29 -10.23
C HIS A 291 14.70 8.76 -11.67
N VAL A 292 13.46 8.87 -12.13
CA VAL A 292 13.12 9.34 -13.48
C VAL A 292 12.42 10.69 -13.43
N GLY A 293 12.37 11.34 -12.27
CA GLY A 293 11.76 12.66 -12.10
C GLY A 293 10.25 12.67 -12.33
N MET A 294 9.56 11.57 -12.02
CA MET A 294 8.11 11.41 -12.18
C MET A 294 7.38 11.32 -10.84
N ALA A 295 8.06 11.71 -9.75
CA ALA A 295 7.49 11.75 -8.41
C ALA A 295 8.11 12.85 -7.55
N PHE A 296 7.36 13.30 -6.57
CA PHE A 296 7.77 14.24 -5.53
C PHE A 296 7.25 13.79 -4.17
N ASP A 297 7.89 14.26 -3.10
CA ASP A 297 7.37 14.05 -1.75
C ASP A 297 7.01 15.40 -1.12
N LEU A 298 5.90 15.45 -0.36
CA LEU A 298 5.45 16.62 0.39
C LEU A 298 5.21 16.27 1.86
N ASN A 299 5.29 17.26 2.75
CA ASN A 299 4.95 17.11 4.16
C ASN A 299 4.15 18.33 4.67
N LEU A 300 3.40 18.14 5.75
CA LEU A 300 2.73 19.22 6.47
C LEU A 300 3.75 20.10 7.21
N THR A 301 3.60 21.41 7.15
CA THR A 301 4.61 22.36 7.68
C THR A 301 4.68 22.37 9.21
N HIS A 302 3.60 21.99 9.89
CA HIS A 302 3.58 21.86 11.36
C HIS A 302 4.23 20.56 11.86
N ARG A 303 4.70 19.68 10.96
CA ARG A 303 5.45 18.47 11.30
C ARG A 303 6.90 18.62 10.88
N ALA A 304 7.82 18.60 11.84
CA ALA A 304 9.22 18.91 11.57
C ALA A 304 9.93 17.79 10.77
N THR A 305 9.46 16.55 10.87
CA THR A 305 10.05 15.39 10.18
C THR A 305 8.99 14.42 9.69
N MET A 306 9.31 13.61 8.67
CA MET A 306 8.44 12.50 8.21
C MET A 306 8.14 11.50 9.35
N SER A 307 9.13 11.24 10.21
CA SER A 307 8.96 10.37 11.38
C SER A 307 7.92 10.92 12.37
N GLU A 308 7.91 12.24 12.57
CA GLU A 308 6.91 12.90 13.41
C GLU A 308 5.53 12.90 12.76
N ALA A 309 5.45 13.21 11.46
CA ALA A 309 4.20 13.17 10.73
C ALA A 309 3.56 11.77 10.76
N ASN A 310 4.34 10.70 10.57
CA ASN A 310 3.83 9.32 10.67
C ASN A 310 3.28 8.99 12.07
N ARG A 311 3.92 9.46 13.14
CA ARG A 311 3.40 9.24 14.51
C ARG A 311 2.07 9.96 14.77
N HIS A 312 1.78 11.01 14.02
CA HIS A 312 0.57 11.82 14.16
C HIS A 312 -0.38 11.68 12.98
N TYR A 313 -0.23 10.63 12.17
CA TYR A 313 -1.06 10.41 10.99
C TYR A 313 -2.56 10.46 11.33
N GLU A 314 -2.99 9.72 12.37
CA GLU A 314 -4.41 9.72 12.78
C GLU A 314 -4.92 11.11 13.19
N ALA A 315 -4.06 11.97 13.77
CA ALA A 315 -4.43 13.31 14.16
C ALA A 315 -4.54 14.27 12.95
N ASP A 316 -3.74 14.03 11.92
CA ASP A 316 -3.72 14.83 10.68
C ASP A 316 -4.50 14.15 9.53
N ARG A 317 -5.19 13.04 9.81
CA ARG A 317 -5.75 12.15 8.79
C ARG A 317 -6.65 12.88 7.79
N ASN A 318 -7.54 13.73 8.29
CA ASN A 318 -8.45 14.51 7.43
C ASN A 318 -7.69 15.48 6.50
N GLN A 319 -6.56 16.05 6.95
CA GLN A 319 -5.73 16.91 6.09
C GLN A 319 -5.04 16.07 5.01
N TRP A 320 -4.52 14.90 5.37
CA TRP A 320 -3.90 13.97 4.43
C TRP A 320 -4.90 13.45 3.40
N GLU A 321 -6.08 13.01 3.83
CA GLU A 321 -7.17 12.56 2.93
C GLU A 321 -7.58 13.68 1.97
N ARG A 322 -7.67 14.93 2.46
CA ARG A 322 -7.98 16.08 1.59
C ARG A 322 -6.87 16.41 0.60
N ILE A 323 -5.60 16.33 1.01
CA ILE A 323 -4.45 16.46 0.11
C ILE A 323 -4.52 15.40 -0.99
N GLY A 324 -4.80 14.15 -0.61
CA GLY A 324 -4.98 13.03 -1.52
C GLY A 324 -6.09 13.28 -2.54
N GLU A 325 -7.29 13.66 -2.08
CA GLU A 325 -8.44 13.95 -2.94
C GLU A 325 -8.12 15.04 -3.98
N LEU A 326 -7.49 16.13 -3.55
CA LEU A 326 -7.07 17.22 -4.45
C LEU A 326 -6.00 16.77 -5.43
N ALA A 327 -5.01 16.00 -4.99
CA ALA A 327 -3.95 15.47 -5.84
C ALA A 327 -4.51 14.52 -6.91
N GLU A 328 -5.37 13.59 -6.51
CA GLU A 328 -6.05 12.65 -7.39
C GLU A 328 -6.97 13.36 -8.39
N GLY A 329 -7.67 14.40 -7.95
CA GLY A 329 -8.44 15.29 -8.82
C GLY A 329 -7.60 16.01 -9.88
N LEU A 330 -6.29 16.17 -9.66
CA LEU A 330 -5.33 16.71 -10.64
C LEU A 330 -4.62 15.62 -11.47
N GLY A 331 -5.06 14.38 -11.35
CA GLY A 331 -4.46 13.22 -12.01
C GLY A 331 -3.11 12.79 -11.42
N ILE A 332 -2.77 13.23 -10.20
CA ILE A 332 -1.59 12.77 -9.45
C ILE A 332 -1.98 11.54 -8.63
N ILE A 333 -1.15 10.50 -8.66
CA ILE A 333 -1.31 9.31 -7.81
C ILE A 333 -0.76 9.64 -6.42
N TRP A 334 -1.57 9.45 -5.39
CA TRP A 334 -1.16 9.64 -4.00
C TRP A 334 -0.65 8.36 -3.36
N GLY A 335 0.53 8.45 -2.76
CA GLY A 335 1.29 7.36 -2.16
C GLY A 335 0.77 6.82 -0.84
N ALA A 336 -0.23 7.46 -0.19
CA ALA A 336 -0.88 6.87 0.98
C ALA A 336 -1.58 5.55 0.67
N ARG A 337 -1.91 5.32 -0.61
CA ARG A 337 -2.33 4.01 -1.10
C ARG A 337 -1.26 2.93 -0.88
N TYR A 338 0.01 3.29 -0.64
CA TYR A 338 1.20 2.43 -0.47
C TYR A 338 1.94 2.67 0.87
N ASP A 339 1.27 3.14 1.93
CA ASP A 339 1.88 3.50 3.23
C ASP A 339 2.94 4.62 3.18
N ASP A 340 2.98 5.40 2.09
CA ASP A 340 3.84 6.57 1.97
C ASP A 340 3.00 7.83 1.73
N ILE A 341 2.43 8.34 2.83
CA ILE A 341 1.54 9.52 2.82
C ILE A 341 2.21 10.76 2.21
N PHE A 342 3.54 10.80 2.20
CA PHE A 342 4.32 11.90 1.66
C PHE A 342 4.50 11.82 0.16
N HIS A 343 4.31 10.64 -0.45
CA HIS A 343 4.72 10.36 -1.81
C HIS A 343 3.62 10.65 -2.83
N PHE A 344 4.00 11.24 -3.96
CA PHE A 344 3.09 11.61 -5.05
C PHE A 344 3.78 11.38 -6.39
N GLU A 345 3.06 10.80 -7.33
CA GLU A 345 3.63 10.41 -8.62
C GLU A 345 2.66 10.63 -9.79
N TRP A 346 3.21 10.77 -10.99
CA TRP A 346 2.45 10.96 -12.21
C TRP A 346 3.19 10.30 -13.37
N HIS A 347 2.57 9.28 -13.97
CA HIS A 347 3.14 8.47 -15.05
C HIS A 347 2.01 7.85 -15.91
N PRO A 348 1.24 8.65 -16.67
CA PRO A 348 0.05 8.15 -17.36
C PRO A 348 0.37 6.96 -18.27
N GLY A 349 -0.47 5.91 -18.22
CA GLY A 349 -0.29 4.67 -18.98
C GLY A 349 0.61 3.61 -18.31
N HIS A 350 1.19 3.89 -17.14
CA HIS A 350 2.13 2.99 -16.45
C HIS A 350 1.62 2.47 -15.10
N HIS A 351 2.28 1.43 -14.58
CA HIS A 351 1.92 0.86 -13.29
C HIS A 351 2.47 1.71 -12.12
N ALA A 352 1.72 1.82 -11.02
CA ALA A 352 2.15 2.55 -9.83
C ALA A 352 3.52 2.10 -9.30
N ARG A 353 3.82 0.81 -9.40
CA ARG A 353 5.18 0.31 -9.22
C ARG A 353 5.86 0.17 -10.58
N MET A 354 6.95 0.93 -10.78
CA MET A 354 7.81 0.79 -11.94
C MET A 354 8.27 -0.66 -12.10
N ARG A 355 7.79 -1.31 -13.16
CA ARG A 355 8.12 -2.69 -13.52
C ARG A 355 9.47 -2.74 -14.22
N GLN A 356 10.05 -3.94 -14.28
CA GLN A 356 11.38 -4.13 -14.86
C GLN A 356 11.45 -3.66 -16.32
N GLN A 357 10.42 -3.95 -17.13
CA GLN A 357 10.36 -3.51 -18.53
C GLN A 357 10.34 -1.98 -18.67
N GLU A 358 9.56 -1.29 -17.85
CA GLU A 358 9.49 0.18 -17.83
C GLU A 358 10.84 0.76 -17.41
N PHE A 359 11.42 0.20 -16.34
CA PHE A 359 12.73 0.59 -15.86
C PHE A 359 13.82 0.41 -16.93
N ASP A 360 13.79 -0.69 -17.68
CA ASP A 360 14.76 -0.93 -18.76
C ASP A 360 14.61 0.07 -19.90
N ALA A 361 13.37 0.43 -20.29
CA ALA A 361 13.12 1.49 -21.28
C ALA A 361 13.69 2.85 -20.84
N PHE A 362 13.56 3.20 -19.55
CA PHE A 362 14.21 4.39 -19.01
C PHE A 362 15.72 4.29 -19.07
N ARG A 363 16.33 3.14 -18.78
CA ARG A 363 17.79 2.96 -18.82
C ARG A 363 18.36 3.03 -20.23
N GLU A 364 17.60 2.63 -21.24
CA GLU A 364 18.01 2.76 -22.64
C GLU A 364 18.18 4.23 -23.05
N LEU A 365 17.31 5.11 -22.56
CA LEU A 365 17.33 6.54 -22.89
C LEU A 365 18.20 7.34 -21.91
N ALA A 366 18.08 7.09 -20.61
CA ALA A 366 18.74 7.87 -19.55
C ALA A 366 20.13 7.36 -19.18
N GLY A 367 20.56 6.22 -19.74
CA GLY A 367 21.79 5.53 -19.37
C GLY A 367 21.58 4.50 -18.25
N GLN A 368 22.54 3.57 -18.15
CA GLN A 368 22.46 2.42 -17.23
C GLN A 368 22.32 2.80 -15.76
N ASP A 369 22.74 4.00 -15.37
CA ASP A 369 22.66 4.57 -14.03
C ASP A 369 21.54 5.61 -13.87
N LEU A 370 20.72 5.83 -14.89
CA LEU A 370 19.73 6.91 -14.99
C LEU A 370 20.33 8.32 -14.83
N GLY A 371 21.63 8.51 -15.07
CA GLY A 371 22.29 9.81 -14.92
C GLY A 371 21.69 10.91 -15.81
N ASN A 372 21.13 10.54 -16.97
CA ASN A 372 20.44 11.44 -17.89
C ASN A 372 18.91 11.27 -17.84
N TYR A 373 18.34 11.07 -16.64
CA TYR A 373 16.92 10.76 -16.43
C TYR A 373 15.92 11.57 -17.26
N ARG A 374 16.20 12.86 -17.50
CA ARG A 374 15.34 13.75 -18.30
C ARG A 374 15.19 13.32 -19.76
N GLN A 375 16.13 12.54 -20.31
CA GLN A 375 15.98 11.97 -21.65
C GLN A 375 14.84 10.95 -21.71
N GLY A 376 14.61 10.20 -20.62
CA GLY A 376 13.51 9.25 -20.53
C GLY A 376 12.12 9.88 -20.63
N TRP A 377 12.01 11.20 -20.41
CA TRP A 377 10.75 11.92 -20.56
C TRP A 377 10.20 11.92 -22.00
N SER A 378 11.02 11.60 -23.00
CA SER A 378 10.53 11.42 -24.37
C SER A 378 9.54 10.28 -24.50
N LEU A 379 9.54 9.31 -23.58
CA LEU A 379 8.56 8.22 -23.54
C LEU A 379 7.13 8.74 -23.38
N TYR A 380 6.94 9.98 -22.90
CA TYR A 380 5.63 10.57 -22.58
C TYR A 380 5.21 11.70 -23.54
N LYS A 381 5.97 11.97 -24.61
CA LYS A 381 5.65 13.06 -25.55
C LYS A 381 4.46 12.77 -26.45
N ASP A 382 4.25 11.51 -26.82
CA ASP A 382 3.18 11.11 -27.74
C ASP A 382 1.83 10.96 -26.99
N ASP A 383 1.86 10.55 -25.72
CA ASP A 383 0.67 10.42 -24.87
C ASP A 383 0.00 11.75 -24.51
N LEU A 384 0.75 12.87 -24.56
CA LEU A 384 0.22 14.22 -24.34
C LEU A 384 -0.53 14.78 -25.57
N GLN A 385 -0.30 14.22 -26.76
CA GLN A 385 -0.91 14.69 -28.01
C GLN A 385 -2.16 13.88 -28.41
N ASN A 386 -2.27 12.64 -27.97
CA ASN A 386 -3.38 11.73 -28.27
C ASN A 386 -4.35 11.57 -27.08
N VAL A 387 -4.78 12.69 -26.48
CA VAL A 387 -5.76 12.64 -25.38
C VAL A 387 -7.12 12.06 -25.82
N ASP A 388 -7.42 12.09 -27.13
CA ASP A 388 -8.66 11.54 -27.72
C ASP A 388 -8.56 10.07 -28.17
N GLU A 389 -7.36 9.51 -28.37
CA GLU A 389 -7.17 8.11 -28.77
C GLU A 389 -6.65 7.29 -27.60
N THR A 390 -7.58 6.64 -26.91
CA THR A 390 -7.34 5.79 -25.74
C THR A 390 -6.43 4.62 -26.08
N PRO A 391 -5.23 4.51 -25.49
CA PRO A 391 -4.57 3.21 -25.35
C PRO A 391 -5.30 2.42 -24.25
N PRO A 392 -5.53 1.10 -24.41
CA PRO A 392 -6.16 0.31 -23.37
C PRO A 392 -5.14 0.05 -22.25
N CYS A 393 -5.12 0.89 -21.23
CA CYS A 393 -4.13 0.77 -20.15
C CYS A 393 -4.74 0.16 -18.89
N LEU A 394 -4.44 -1.13 -18.73
CA LEU A 394 -4.75 -2.00 -17.60
C LEU A 394 -4.09 -1.52 -16.30
N GLY A 395 -4.80 -0.67 -15.58
CA GLY A 395 -4.86 -0.67 -14.12
C GLY A 395 -3.75 -0.02 -13.32
N GLY A 396 -3.93 1.29 -13.16
CA GLY A 396 -3.14 2.14 -12.28
C GLY A 396 -3.04 3.58 -12.78
N CYS A 397 -3.57 3.90 -13.95
CA CYS A 397 -3.46 5.25 -14.51
C CYS A 397 -4.79 5.91 -14.84
N TYR A 398 -4.88 7.16 -14.37
CA TYR A 398 -5.49 8.30 -15.06
C TYR A 398 -6.98 8.13 -15.39
N ILE A 399 -7.84 8.72 -14.56
CA ILE A 399 -9.06 9.31 -15.12
C ILE A 399 -8.52 10.39 -16.08
N PRO A 400 -8.83 10.36 -17.38
CA PRO A 400 -8.55 11.49 -18.24
C PRO A 400 -9.05 12.72 -17.50
N PRO A 401 -8.27 13.82 -17.42
CA PRO A 401 -8.79 15.08 -16.95
C PRO A 401 -10.13 15.21 -17.62
N ASP A 402 -11.17 15.38 -16.81
CA ASP A 402 -12.43 15.80 -17.40
C ASP A 402 -12.09 16.99 -18.32
N LYS A 403 -12.90 17.19 -19.35
CA LYS A 403 -12.61 18.20 -20.36
C LYS A 403 -12.21 19.56 -19.72
N GLY A 404 -12.76 19.87 -18.53
CA GLY A 404 -12.39 21.00 -17.70
C GLY A 404 -10.93 21.02 -17.21
N LEU A 405 -10.39 19.95 -16.61
CA LEU A 405 -8.99 19.91 -16.19
C LEU A 405 -8.03 19.95 -17.38
N SER A 406 -8.40 19.36 -18.52
CA SER A 406 -7.58 19.43 -19.75
C SER A 406 -7.47 20.87 -20.25
N GLU A 407 -8.61 21.56 -20.36
CA GLU A 407 -8.69 22.97 -20.76
C GLU A 407 -7.96 23.89 -19.77
N LEU A 408 -8.07 23.62 -18.47
CA LEU A 408 -7.34 24.35 -17.45
C LEU A 408 -5.82 24.19 -17.60
N LEU A 409 -5.33 22.95 -17.67
CA LEU A 409 -3.91 22.68 -17.78
C LEU A 409 -3.33 23.31 -19.05
N GLU A 410 -4.06 23.27 -20.17
CA GLU A 410 -3.67 23.95 -21.39
C GLU A 410 -3.64 25.48 -21.23
N SER A 411 -4.60 26.07 -20.51
CA SER A 411 -4.62 27.52 -20.26
C SER A 411 -3.48 28.00 -19.34
N LEU A 412 -2.93 27.11 -18.51
CA LEU A 412 -1.87 27.39 -17.55
C LEU A 412 -0.46 27.14 -18.11
N ARG A 413 -0.35 26.37 -19.21
CA ARG A 413 0.88 26.20 -19.99
C ARG A 413 1.18 27.47 -20.79
#